data_AF-A0A515KHI1-F1
#
_entry.id   AF-A0A515KHI1-F1
#
_cell.length_a   1.000
_cell.length_b   1.000
_cell.length_c   1.000
_cell.angle_alpha   90.00
_cell.angle_beta   90.00
_cell.angle_gamma   90.00
#
_symmetry.space_group_name_H-M   'P 1'
#
loop_
_entity.id
_entity.type
_entity.pdbx_description
1 polymer ?
#
loop_
_entity_poly.entity_id
_entity_poly.type
_entity_poly.pdbx_seq_one_letter_code
_entity_poly.pdbx_strand_id
1 'polypeptide(L)'
;MGFHIFRRQATYYWRRRTPAVLVNCLVRPHVFLSLKTTSRATARRLAAQLDLVLEDAAMLADAAEIHLSRSQIDAMLHAVVDAHLVKLERVALADKSGPGFDLERSKRDDKRAFWTYTLLDAQGVTAVVRDEDRLRMSADGLSEADIEAVIDHLALLRINEMIPTKHHILQRMLQAVAARPTAMNIDVAQGTYLRGIALALAEIDRRYGGVRVEDQGLVDRMMAARNDPPKAPWAAAAPVVDRLADPLSEDRASTVPQFVPFSDFTQFAESVIAQNSNDSHWDEKTQRQAKSISNLFVKFIVQDQRILDVNLLLQKHVGAFVDFLRHDIYVHYGKSVRDERATIQELRDKGKSVAEEKRGIGADTLNRHLTFLDQIFGHGSARGIKSFDSINLKKLRGKAQKKDAKRARNARAKLPIESARAIFRTPPFTNCAGWDDLDAPGEAGASQIFHCALYFVPILIYYLGARREELCGAMVDDVILDREECVRTSTSRPTTSDASRMSSPNDTCPFILSWSDWASSITSGRSRRLAISCCSPIYFLPAAALRWEIVFTSNSDRSSRQPVSRKRGWALTPCGTSSTLS
;
A
#
# COMPACT_ATOMS: atom_id res chain seq x y z
N MET A 1 -1.64 10.68 24.90
CA MET A 1 -2.96 10.38 24.31
C MET A 1 -3.65 11.67 23.90
N GLY A 2 -3.83 11.90 22.60
CA GLY A 2 -4.64 13.02 22.11
C GLY A 2 -6.10 12.66 22.30
N PHE A 3 -6.83 13.36 23.17
CA PHE A 3 -8.27 13.14 23.28
C PHE A 3 -8.93 13.58 21.98
N HIS A 4 -9.48 12.62 21.23
CA HIS A 4 -10.12 12.81 19.93
C HIS A 4 -11.48 13.52 20.04
N ILE A 5 -11.60 14.54 20.89
CA ILE A 5 -12.85 15.24 21.20
C ILE A 5 -12.86 16.67 20.64
N PHE A 6 -14.02 17.08 20.12
CA PHE A 6 -14.29 18.45 19.68
C PHE A 6 -15.69 18.85 20.17
N ARG A 7 -15.88 20.13 20.44
CA ARG A 7 -17.15 20.68 20.91
C ARG A 7 -17.89 21.30 19.73
N ARG A 8 -19.16 20.98 19.57
CA ARG A 8 -20.09 21.71 18.69
C ARG A 8 -21.24 22.20 19.54
N GLN A 9 -21.42 23.52 19.60
CA GLN A 9 -22.36 24.17 20.53
C GLN A 9 -22.12 23.71 21.99
N ALA A 10 -23.14 23.15 22.65
CA ALA A 10 -23.06 22.68 24.03
C ALA A 10 -22.50 21.26 24.17
N THR A 11 -22.43 20.45 23.11
CA THR A 11 -22.17 19.00 23.20
C THR A 11 -20.79 18.62 22.66
N TYR A 12 -20.13 17.68 23.35
CA TYR A 12 -18.88 17.08 22.88
C TYR A 12 -19.14 15.93 21.92
N TYR A 13 -18.24 15.79 20.96
CA TYR A 13 -18.23 14.75 19.94
C TYR A 13 -16.83 14.15 19.86
N TRP A 14 -16.74 12.90 19.44
CA TRP A 14 -15.51 12.16 19.19
C TRP A 14 -15.28 11.97 17.68
N ARG A 15 -14.09 12.31 17.19
CA ARG A 15 -13.70 12.17 15.77
C ARG A 15 -12.29 11.61 15.68
N ARG A 16 -12.18 10.46 15.02
CA ARG A 16 -10.91 9.77 14.79
C ARG A 16 -10.80 9.32 13.34
N ARG A 17 -9.57 9.30 12.82
CA ARG A 17 -9.31 8.71 11.50
C ARG A 17 -9.49 7.20 11.60
N THR A 18 -10.20 6.62 10.64
CA THR A 18 -10.34 5.17 10.53
C THR A 18 -8.97 4.58 10.23
N PRO A 19 -8.46 3.64 11.03
CA PRO A 19 -7.22 2.92 10.75
C PRO A 19 -7.27 2.27 9.37
N ALA A 20 -6.15 2.25 8.64
CA ALA A 20 -6.09 1.87 7.21
C ALA A 20 -6.75 0.50 6.95
N VAL A 21 -6.51 -0.46 7.83
CA VAL A 21 -7.08 -1.81 7.79
C VAL A 21 -8.60 -1.87 7.92
N LEU A 22 -9.21 -0.88 8.59
CA LEU A 22 -10.66 -0.75 8.71
C LEU A 22 -11.28 0.12 7.61
N VAL A 23 -10.47 0.79 6.78
CA VAL A 23 -10.96 1.63 5.67
C VAL A 23 -11.74 0.76 4.67
N ASN A 24 -11.27 -0.45 4.41
CA ASN A 24 -11.92 -1.41 3.51
C ASN A 24 -13.27 -1.91 4.05
N CYS A 25 -13.44 -1.97 5.38
CA CYS A 25 -14.68 -2.44 6.02
C CYS A 25 -15.69 -1.32 6.25
N LEU A 26 -15.23 -0.12 6.64
CA LEU A 26 -16.09 0.99 7.07
C LEU A 26 -16.36 2.02 5.97
N VAL A 27 -15.60 1.98 4.86
CA VAL A 27 -15.70 2.85 3.66
C VAL A 27 -15.78 4.34 3.99
N ARG A 28 -15.24 4.74 5.16
CA ARG A 28 -15.24 6.11 5.68
C ARG A 28 -13.85 6.42 6.25
N PRO A 29 -13.23 7.55 5.87
CA PRO A 29 -11.89 7.91 6.35
C PRO A 29 -11.87 8.35 7.82
N HIS A 30 -13.03 8.68 8.39
CA HIS A 30 -13.15 9.09 9.79
C HIS A 30 -14.42 8.51 10.43
N VAL A 31 -14.31 8.15 11.70
CA VAL A 31 -15.45 7.86 12.58
C VAL A 31 -15.81 9.13 13.35
N PHE A 32 -17.09 9.48 13.38
CA PHE A 32 -17.61 10.70 14.00
C PHE A 32 -18.84 10.36 14.83
N LEU A 33 -18.77 10.55 16.16
CA LEU A 33 -19.81 10.16 17.11
C LEU A 33 -20.10 11.29 18.10
N SER A 34 -21.38 11.56 18.38
CA SER A 34 -21.77 12.45 19.48
C SER A 34 -21.55 11.75 20.82
N LEU A 35 -20.89 12.41 21.76
CA LEU A 35 -20.71 11.90 23.13
C LEU A 35 -21.88 12.26 24.05
N LYS A 36 -22.88 12.99 23.53
CA LYS A 36 -24.11 13.40 24.24
C LYS A 36 -23.85 13.99 25.64
N THR A 37 -22.72 14.67 25.82
CA THR A 37 -22.34 15.28 27.10
C THR A 37 -21.82 16.69 26.90
N THR A 38 -22.15 17.57 27.84
CA THR A 38 -21.61 18.95 27.95
C THR A 38 -20.39 19.01 28.87
N SER A 39 -20.11 17.93 29.63
CA SER A 39 -18.99 17.83 30.56
C SER A 39 -17.72 17.37 29.85
N ARG A 40 -16.66 18.18 29.97
CA ARG A 40 -15.35 17.88 29.38
C ARG A 40 -14.70 16.64 30.01
N ALA A 41 -14.89 16.41 31.31
CA ALA A 41 -14.31 15.26 32.01
C ALA A 41 -14.94 13.94 31.52
N THR A 42 -16.27 13.92 31.42
CA THR A 42 -17.03 12.77 30.89
C THR A 42 -16.70 12.52 29.42
N ALA A 43 -16.61 13.58 28.61
CA ALA A 43 -16.23 13.48 27.20
C ALA A 43 -14.84 12.84 27.01
N ARG A 44 -13.87 13.17 27.86
CA ARG A 44 -12.52 12.58 27.83
C ARG A 44 -12.54 11.09 28.16
N ARG A 45 -13.32 10.68 29.16
CA ARG A 45 -13.45 9.27 29.55
C ARG A 45 -14.07 8.44 28.43
N LEU A 46 -15.17 8.93 27.83
CA LEU A 46 -15.84 8.26 26.72
C LEU A 46 -14.94 8.18 25.47
N ALA A 47 -14.21 9.26 25.16
CA ALA A 47 -13.28 9.26 24.05
C ALA A 47 -12.15 8.23 24.21
N ALA A 48 -11.57 8.11 25.40
CA ALA A 48 -10.53 7.11 25.66
C ALA A 48 -11.05 5.67 25.49
N GLN A 49 -12.30 5.40 25.88
CA GLN A 49 -12.95 4.12 25.65
C GLN A 49 -13.16 3.84 24.16
N LEU A 50 -13.65 4.84 23.41
CA LEU A 50 -13.83 4.71 21.96
C LEU A 50 -12.50 4.58 21.20
N ASP A 51 -11.44 5.23 21.70
CA ASP A 51 -10.08 5.08 21.15
C ASP A 51 -9.55 3.67 21.32
N LEU A 52 -9.75 3.07 22.50
CA LEU A 52 -9.39 1.68 22.77
C LEU A 52 -10.18 0.73 21.86
N VAL A 53 -11.50 0.86 21.80
CA VAL A 53 -12.37 0.01 20.96
C VAL A 53 -12.00 0.09 19.47
N LEU A 54 -11.66 1.29 18.97
CA LEU A 54 -11.25 1.44 17.57
C LEU A 54 -9.85 0.87 17.30
N GLU A 55 -8.91 0.98 18.24
CA GLU A 55 -7.59 0.32 18.10
C GLU A 55 -7.74 -1.21 18.16
N ASP A 56 -8.54 -1.75 19.08
CA ASP A 56 -8.80 -3.18 19.16
C ASP A 56 -9.45 -3.70 17.87
N ALA A 57 -10.43 -2.96 17.33
CA ALA A 57 -11.03 -3.29 16.04
C ALA A 57 -10.02 -3.24 14.89
N ALA A 58 -9.08 -2.29 14.90
CA ALA A 58 -8.05 -2.18 13.89
C ALA A 58 -7.03 -3.30 13.99
N MET A 59 -6.57 -3.64 15.20
CA MET A 59 -5.68 -4.77 15.45
C MET A 59 -6.33 -6.09 15.00
N LEU A 60 -7.64 -6.26 15.22
CA LEU A 60 -8.39 -7.43 14.74
C LEU A 60 -8.55 -7.50 13.21
N ALA A 61 -8.44 -6.35 12.53
CA ALA A 61 -8.49 -6.23 11.08
C ALA A 61 -7.10 -6.28 10.41
N ASP A 62 -6.04 -5.84 11.11
CA ASP A 62 -4.64 -5.90 10.66
C ASP A 62 -4.05 -7.30 10.86
N ALA A 63 -4.38 -7.96 11.98
CA ALA A 63 -4.03 -9.36 12.22
C ALA A 63 -4.83 -10.35 11.35
N ALA A 64 -5.77 -9.84 10.55
CA ALA A 64 -6.38 -10.59 9.48
C ALA A 64 -5.61 -10.28 8.19
N GLU A 65 -4.58 -11.07 7.88
CA GLU A 65 -4.18 -11.25 6.48
C GLU A 65 -5.45 -11.69 5.73
N ILE A 66 -6.08 -10.75 5.02
CA ILE A 66 -7.36 -10.99 4.32
C ILE A 66 -7.17 -12.01 3.19
N HIS A 67 -5.92 -12.16 2.74
CA HIS A 67 -5.51 -13.05 1.65
C HIS A 67 -4.71 -14.22 2.20
N LEU A 68 -4.93 -15.40 1.62
CA LEU A 68 -4.11 -16.57 1.87
C LEU A 68 -2.67 -16.31 1.44
N SER A 69 -1.71 -16.60 2.32
CA SER A 69 -0.30 -16.60 1.96
C SER A 69 0.04 -17.78 1.05
N ARG A 70 1.16 -17.68 0.32
CA ARG A 70 1.62 -18.77 -0.56
C ARG A 70 1.80 -20.09 0.19
N SER A 71 2.38 -20.05 1.39
CA SER A 71 2.56 -21.25 2.22
C SER A 71 1.24 -21.86 2.68
N GLN A 72 0.20 -21.04 2.92
CA GLN A 72 -1.13 -21.54 3.26
C GLN A 72 -1.80 -22.23 2.05
N ILE A 73 -1.67 -21.67 0.84
CA ILE A 73 -2.19 -22.30 -0.39
C ILE A 73 -1.46 -23.62 -0.65
N ASP A 74 -0.12 -23.63 -0.54
CA ASP A 74 0.69 -24.83 -0.73
C ASP A 74 0.33 -25.92 0.30
N ALA A 75 0.16 -25.56 1.58
CA ALA A 75 -0.26 -26.50 2.62
C ALA A 75 -1.65 -27.09 2.37
N MET A 76 -2.62 -26.28 1.94
CA MET A 76 -3.95 -26.78 1.55
C MET A 76 -3.86 -27.73 0.36
N LEU A 77 -3.07 -27.40 -0.65
CA LEU A 77 -2.90 -28.23 -1.84
C LEU A 77 -2.32 -29.60 -1.48
N HIS A 78 -1.23 -29.64 -0.69
CA HIS A 78 -0.63 -30.88 -0.20
C HIS A 78 -1.65 -31.73 0.57
N ALA A 79 -2.40 -31.12 1.50
CA ALA A 79 -3.40 -31.84 2.27
C ALA A 79 -4.51 -32.47 1.41
N VAL A 80 -4.96 -31.78 0.36
CA VAL A 80 -5.98 -32.32 -0.57
C VAL A 80 -5.40 -33.47 -1.40
N VAL A 81 -4.20 -33.30 -1.94
CA VAL A 81 -3.51 -34.33 -2.73
C VAL A 81 -3.32 -35.58 -1.89
N ASP A 82 -2.73 -35.46 -0.70
CA ASP A 82 -2.48 -36.61 0.20
C ASP A 82 -3.78 -37.32 0.57
N ALA A 83 -4.82 -36.57 0.95
CA ALA A 83 -6.11 -37.16 1.29
C ALA A 83 -6.76 -37.90 0.12
N HIS A 84 -6.64 -37.36 -1.11
CA HIS A 84 -7.21 -37.99 -2.30
C HIS A 84 -6.38 -39.14 -2.83
N LEU A 85 -5.05 -39.10 -2.71
CA LEU A 85 -4.20 -40.26 -3.01
C LEU A 85 -4.58 -41.44 -2.13
N VAL A 86 -4.67 -41.25 -0.81
CA VAL A 86 -5.09 -42.30 0.12
C VAL A 86 -6.50 -42.81 -0.20
N LYS A 87 -7.43 -41.92 -0.53
CA LYS A 87 -8.81 -42.31 -0.90
C LYS A 87 -8.83 -43.14 -2.18
N LEU A 88 -8.16 -42.68 -3.23
CA LEU A 88 -8.14 -43.34 -4.54
C LEU A 88 -7.40 -44.68 -4.47
N GLU A 89 -6.34 -44.79 -3.67
CA GLU A 89 -5.65 -46.06 -3.42
C GLU A 89 -6.57 -47.08 -2.73
N ARG A 90 -7.36 -46.65 -1.74
CA ARG A 90 -8.34 -47.52 -1.07
C ARG A 90 -9.44 -47.97 -2.03
N VAL A 91 -9.93 -47.06 -2.88
CA VAL A 91 -10.93 -47.38 -3.92
C VAL A 91 -10.34 -48.39 -4.92
N ALA A 92 -9.13 -48.14 -5.42
CA ALA A 92 -8.47 -49.05 -6.35
C ALA A 92 -8.17 -50.41 -5.73
N LEU A 93 -7.80 -50.48 -4.45
CA LEU A 93 -7.59 -51.75 -3.74
C LEU A 93 -8.90 -52.53 -3.56
N ALA A 94 -9.98 -51.84 -3.20
CA ALA A 94 -11.30 -52.46 -3.09
C ALA A 94 -11.78 -53.00 -4.44
N ASP A 95 -11.59 -52.24 -5.52
CA ASP A 95 -11.94 -52.64 -6.89
C ASP A 95 -11.14 -53.87 -7.34
N LYS A 96 -9.81 -53.88 -7.13
CA LYS A 96 -8.94 -55.05 -7.41
C LYS A 96 -9.33 -56.31 -6.66
N SER A 97 -9.97 -56.17 -5.49
CA SER A 97 -10.41 -57.29 -4.67
C SER A 97 -11.81 -57.79 -5.05
N GLY A 98 -12.51 -57.06 -5.92
CA GLY A 98 -13.88 -57.35 -6.33
C GLY A 98 -13.98 -58.42 -7.43
N PRO A 99 -15.04 -59.24 -7.44
CA PRO A 99 -15.30 -60.14 -8.57
C PRO A 99 -15.64 -59.31 -9.81
N GLY A 100 -14.90 -59.52 -10.91
CA GLY A 100 -15.09 -58.79 -12.18
C GLY A 100 -14.24 -57.54 -12.36
N PHE A 101 -13.16 -57.38 -11.57
CA PHE A 101 -12.16 -56.33 -11.78
C PHE A 101 -11.60 -56.36 -13.22
N ASP A 102 -11.61 -55.21 -13.88
CA ASP A 102 -11.03 -54.99 -15.20
C ASP A 102 -10.06 -53.80 -15.12
N LEU A 103 -8.77 -54.09 -15.24
CA LEU A 103 -7.68 -53.13 -15.15
C LEU A 103 -7.85 -51.95 -16.12
N GLU A 104 -8.18 -52.25 -17.37
CA GLU A 104 -8.23 -51.23 -18.42
C GLU A 104 -9.49 -50.39 -18.31
N ARG A 105 -10.59 -50.98 -17.81
CA ARG A 105 -11.77 -50.21 -17.43
C ARG A 105 -11.47 -49.25 -16.27
N SER A 106 -10.85 -49.72 -15.19
CA SER A 106 -10.57 -48.89 -14.01
C SER A 106 -9.58 -47.76 -14.31
N LYS A 107 -8.55 -48.02 -15.14
CA LYS A 107 -7.67 -46.96 -15.66
C LYS A 107 -8.44 -45.91 -16.46
N ARG A 108 -9.35 -46.34 -17.33
CA ARG A 108 -10.15 -45.44 -18.16
C ARG A 108 -11.09 -44.57 -17.33
N ASP A 109 -11.73 -45.14 -16.31
CA ASP A 109 -12.60 -44.40 -15.40
C ASP A 109 -11.81 -43.36 -14.59
N ASP A 110 -10.62 -43.71 -14.08
CA ASP A 110 -9.70 -42.75 -13.45
C ASP A 110 -9.26 -41.65 -14.41
N LYS A 111 -8.96 -41.99 -15.68
CA LYS A 111 -8.55 -41.04 -16.71
C LYS A 111 -9.68 -40.06 -17.09
N ARG A 112 -10.92 -40.54 -17.19
CA ARG A 112 -12.12 -39.69 -17.38
C ARG A 112 -12.31 -38.75 -16.19
N ALA A 113 -12.17 -39.26 -14.97
CA ALA A 113 -12.22 -38.44 -13.77
C ALA A 113 -11.09 -37.39 -13.75
N PHE A 114 -9.86 -37.76 -14.11
CA PHE A 114 -8.73 -36.85 -14.21
C PHE A 114 -9.05 -35.67 -15.14
N TRP A 115 -9.56 -35.94 -16.35
CA TRP A 115 -9.94 -34.89 -17.29
C TRP A 115 -11.09 -34.02 -16.78
N THR A 116 -12.07 -34.64 -16.11
CA THR A 116 -13.18 -33.89 -15.47
C THR A 116 -12.63 -32.84 -14.50
N TYR A 117 -11.74 -33.22 -13.58
CA TYR A 117 -11.17 -32.30 -12.59
C TYR A 117 -10.12 -31.35 -13.18
N THR A 118 -9.45 -31.73 -14.26
CA THR A 118 -8.52 -30.84 -15.00
C THR A 118 -9.28 -29.69 -15.66
N LEU A 119 -10.45 -29.96 -16.25
CA LEU A 119 -11.31 -28.92 -16.83
C LEU A 119 -11.89 -28.00 -15.74
N LEU A 120 -12.26 -28.55 -14.59
CA LEU A 120 -12.76 -27.79 -13.45
C LEU A 120 -11.70 -26.89 -12.82
N ASP A 121 -10.43 -27.33 -12.78
CA ASP A 121 -9.30 -26.50 -12.35
C ASP A 121 -9.05 -25.36 -13.34
N ALA A 122 -9.04 -25.65 -14.65
CA ALA A 122 -8.73 -24.67 -15.68
C ALA A 122 -9.85 -23.65 -15.95
N GLN A 123 -11.11 -24.08 -15.90
CA GLN A 123 -12.28 -23.27 -16.29
C GLN A 123 -13.20 -22.90 -15.11
N GLY A 124 -12.97 -23.47 -13.92
CA GLY A 124 -13.82 -23.30 -12.76
C GLY A 124 -15.07 -24.19 -12.74
N VAL A 125 -15.99 -23.92 -11.81
CA VAL A 125 -17.19 -24.75 -11.56
C VAL A 125 -18.15 -24.87 -12.75
N THR A 126 -18.09 -23.92 -13.68
CA THR A 126 -18.88 -23.89 -14.93
C THR A 126 -18.16 -24.53 -16.12
N ALA A 127 -17.11 -25.31 -15.90
CA ALA A 127 -16.33 -25.98 -16.95
C ALA A 127 -17.18 -26.73 -17.99
N VAL A 128 -16.83 -26.59 -19.26
CA VAL A 128 -17.45 -27.33 -20.36
C VAL A 128 -16.35 -27.90 -21.25
N VAL A 129 -16.65 -29.00 -21.93
CA VAL A 129 -15.72 -29.56 -22.92
C VAL A 129 -15.80 -28.71 -24.19
N ARG A 130 -14.70 -28.01 -24.50
CA ARG A 130 -14.55 -27.24 -25.74
C ARG A 130 -13.87 -28.09 -26.81
N ASP A 131 -13.88 -27.64 -28.06
CA ASP A 131 -13.21 -28.35 -29.16
C ASP A 131 -11.71 -28.53 -28.91
N GLU A 132 -11.05 -27.52 -28.34
CA GLU A 132 -9.65 -27.60 -27.91
C GLU A 132 -9.42 -28.69 -26.85
N ASP A 133 -10.36 -28.86 -25.93
CA ASP A 133 -10.28 -29.89 -24.89
C ASP A 133 -10.51 -31.28 -25.46
N ARG A 134 -11.41 -31.42 -26.44
CA ARG A 134 -11.63 -32.69 -27.17
C ARG A 134 -10.37 -33.16 -27.87
N LEU A 135 -9.66 -32.25 -28.54
CA LEU A 135 -8.38 -32.54 -29.20
C LEU A 135 -7.31 -32.98 -28.19
N ARG A 136 -7.22 -32.29 -27.04
CA ARG A 136 -6.28 -32.65 -25.97
C ARG A 136 -6.60 -34.00 -25.33
N MET A 137 -7.87 -34.29 -25.08
CA MET A 137 -8.32 -35.59 -24.57
C MET A 137 -8.02 -36.72 -25.57
N SER A 138 -8.28 -36.49 -26.85
CA SER A 138 -7.97 -37.45 -27.92
C SER A 138 -6.46 -37.73 -28.02
N ALA A 139 -5.63 -36.68 -27.92
CA ALA A 139 -4.18 -36.81 -27.90
C ALA A 139 -3.67 -37.58 -26.66
N ASP A 140 -4.40 -37.52 -25.55
CA ASP A 140 -4.13 -38.25 -24.31
C ASP A 140 -4.81 -39.64 -24.26
N GLY A 141 -5.29 -40.12 -25.42
CA GLY A 141 -5.75 -41.49 -25.64
C GLY A 141 -7.22 -41.77 -25.32
N LEU A 142 -8.05 -40.74 -25.10
CA LEU A 142 -9.49 -40.92 -24.88
C LEU A 142 -10.23 -41.06 -26.22
N SER A 143 -11.17 -42.01 -26.29
CA SER A 143 -12.10 -42.11 -27.41
C SER A 143 -13.24 -41.07 -27.30
N GLU A 144 -13.98 -40.84 -28.38
CA GLU A 144 -15.17 -39.95 -28.31
C GLU A 144 -16.20 -40.41 -27.27
N ALA A 145 -16.36 -41.73 -27.09
CA ALA A 145 -17.24 -42.25 -26.03
C ALA A 145 -16.73 -41.91 -24.62
N ASP A 146 -15.41 -41.83 -24.43
CA ASP A 146 -14.82 -41.39 -23.17
C ASP A 146 -14.99 -39.89 -22.95
N ILE A 147 -14.89 -39.09 -24.01
CA ILE A 147 -15.11 -37.65 -23.98
C ILE A 147 -16.56 -37.33 -23.60
N GLU A 148 -17.53 -38.03 -24.19
CA GLU A 148 -18.93 -37.91 -23.79
C GLU A 148 -19.14 -38.33 -22.33
N ALA A 149 -18.46 -39.39 -21.87
CA ALA A 149 -18.49 -39.77 -20.46
C ALA A 149 -17.91 -38.69 -19.51
N VAL A 150 -16.92 -37.89 -19.95
CA VAL A 150 -16.42 -36.72 -19.20
C VAL A 150 -17.49 -35.63 -19.13
N ILE A 151 -18.22 -35.39 -20.21
CA ILE A 151 -19.34 -34.42 -20.23
C ILE A 151 -20.43 -34.87 -19.26
N ASP A 152 -20.81 -36.13 -19.32
CA ASP A 152 -21.78 -36.73 -18.39
C ASP A 152 -21.30 -36.63 -16.94
N HIS A 153 -20.01 -36.84 -16.68
CA HIS A 153 -19.44 -36.71 -15.35
C HIS A 153 -19.50 -35.26 -14.83
N LEU A 154 -19.18 -34.27 -15.66
CA LEU A 154 -19.37 -32.85 -15.31
C LEU A 154 -20.84 -32.54 -14.98
N ALA A 155 -21.77 -33.06 -15.77
CA ALA A 155 -23.20 -32.92 -15.51
C ALA A 155 -23.61 -33.59 -14.20
N LEU A 156 -23.14 -34.80 -13.95
CA LEU A 156 -23.42 -35.58 -12.74
C LEU A 156 -22.92 -34.87 -11.47
N LEU A 157 -21.74 -34.26 -11.51
CA LEU A 157 -21.19 -33.49 -10.38
C LEU A 157 -22.05 -32.27 -10.05
N ARG A 158 -22.66 -31.63 -11.06
CA ARG A 158 -23.56 -30.48 -10.88
C ARG A 158 -24.92 -30.92 -10.36
N ILE A 159 -25.51 -31.94 -10.97
CA ILE A 159 -26.83 -32.49 -10.58
C ILE A 159 -26.81 -32.95 -9.12
N ASN A 160 -25.71 -33.54 -8.68
CA ASN A 160 -25.55 -34.01 -7.30
C ASN A 160 -25.01 -32.95 -6.33
N GLU A 161 -24.91 -31.69 -6.74
CA GLU A 161 -24.41 -30.57 -5.91
C GLU A 161 -23.03 -30.86 -5.27
N MET A 162 -22.19 -31.59 -6.01
CA MET A 162 -20.80 -31.83 -5.63
C MET A 162 -19.91 -30.67 -6.05
N ILE A 163 -20.37 -29.88 -7.03
CA ILE A 163 -19.71 -28.67 -7.55
C ILE A 163 -20.74 -27.53 -7.64
N PRO A 164 -20.47 -26.34 -7.06
CA PRO A 164 -19.30 -25.99 -6.26
C PRO A 164 -19.12 -26.90 -5.03
N THR A 165 -17.87 -27.07 -4.60
CA THR A 165 -17.56 -27.95 -3.46
C THR A 165 -18.32 -27.47 -2.23
N LYS A 166 -18.90 -28.41 -1.47
CA LYS A 166 -19.72 -28.08 -0.30
C LYS A 166 -18.99 -27.14 0.65
N HIS A 167 -19.66 -26.07 1.03
CA HIS A 167 -19.05 -24.93 1.75
C HIS A 167 -18.30 -25.34 3.03
N HIS A 168 -18.81 -26.31 3.79
CA HIS A 168 -18.18 -26.79 5.01
C HIS A 168 -16.81 -27.48 4.77
N ILE A 169 -16.59 -28.07 3.60
CA ILE A 169 -15.30 -28.67 3.23
C ILE A 169 -14.26 -27.56 3.02
N LEU A 170 -14.63 -26.53 2.27
CA LEU A 170 -13.77 -25.37 2.01
C LEU A 170 -13.46 -24.60 3.30
N GLN A 171 -14.45 -24.43 4.17
CA GLN A 171 -14.22 -23.84 5.50
C GLN A 171 -13.23 -24.67 6.33
N ARG A 172 -13.34 -26.00 6.31
CA ARG A 172 -12.42 -26.88 7.04
C ARG A 172 -10.99 -26.77 6.51
N MET A 173 -10.81 -26.67 5.19
CA MET A 173 -9.49 -26.45 4.58
C MET A 173 -8.86 -25.14 5.06
N LEU A 174 -9.64 -24.04 5.05
CA LEU A 174 -9.17 -22.74 5.50
C LEU A 174 -8.83 -22.73 7.00
N GLN A 175 -9.67 -23.37 7.83
CA GLN A 175 -9.42 -23.51 9.26
C GLN A 175 -8.12 -24.29 9.55
N ALA A 176 -7.82 -25.34 8.76
CA ALA A 176 -6.61 -26.14 8.93
C ALA A 176 -5.31 -25.33 8.75
N VAL A 177 -5.35 -24.28 7.93
CA VAL A 177 -4.21 -23.37 7.70
C VAL A 177 -4.34 -22.05 8.48
N ALA A 178 -5.22 -22.03 9.49
CA ALA A 178 -5.52 -20.87 10.34
C ALA A 178 -5.97 -19.62 9.55
N ALA A 179 -6.61 -19.80 8.40
CA ALA A 179 -7.16 -18.73 7.58
C ALA A 179 -8.65 -18.50 7.86
N ARG A 180 -9.10 -17.24 7.71
CA ARG A 180 -10.52 -16.88 7.84
C ARG A 180 -11.30 -17.23 6.56
N PRO A 181 -12.53 -17.75 6.68
CA PRO A 181 -13.40 -18.08 5.53
C PRO A 181 -14.08 -16.83 4.96
N THR A 182 -13.29 -15.96 4.32
CA THR A 182 -13.81 -14.85 3.51
C THR A 182 -14.29 -15.38 2.15
N ALA A 183 -15.16 -14.66 1.45
CA ALA A 183 -15.62 -15.07 0.10
C ALA A 183 -14.44 -15.34 -0.85
N MET A 184 -13.46 -14.44 -0.87
CA MET A 184 -12.24 -14.59 -1.68
C MET A 184 -11.43 -15.84 -1.29
N ASN A 185 -11.24 -16.11 0.00
CA ASN A 185 -10.50 -17.29 0.44
C ASN A 185 -11.25 -18.59 0.16
N ILE A 186 -12.59 -18.56 0.19
CA ILE A 186 -13.43 -19.69 -0.20
C ILE A 186 -13.26 -19.99 -1.70
N ASP A 187 -13.19 -18.97 -2.55
CA ASP A 187 -12.95 -19.15 -3.99
C ASP A 187 -11.55 -19.71 -4.28
N VAL A 188 -10.51 -19.22 -3.58
CA VAL A 188 -9.15 -19.77 -3.67
C VAL A 188 -9.11 -21.22 -3.17
N ALA A 189 -9.80 -21.53 -2.07
CA ALA A 189 -9.90 -22.89 -1.55
C ALA A 189 -10.63 -23.82 -2.52
N GLN A 190 -11.67 -23.35 -3.22
CA GLN A 190 -12.38 -24.09 -4.27
C GLN A 190 -11.43 -24.48 -5.39
N GLY A 191 -10.67 -23.52 -5.95
CA GLY A 191 -9.68 -23.79 -7.00
C GLY A 191 -8.60 -24.75 -6.51
N THR A 192 -8.04 -24.51 -5.32
CA THR A 192 -7.01 -25.37 -4.71
C THR A 192 -7.51 -26.81 -4.50
N TYR A 193 -8.77 -26.98 -4.09
CA TYR A 193 -9.38 -28.29 -3.92
C TYR A 193 -9.52 -29.04 -5.25
N LEU A 194 -10.06 -28.39 -6.28
CA LEU A 194 -10.20 -29.00 -7.61
C LEU A 194 -8.85 -29.38 -8.21
N ARG A 195 -7.85 -28.49 -8.09
CA ARG A 195 -6.47 -28.74 -8.49
C ARG A 195 -5.87 -29.94 -7.78
N GLY A 196 -6.03 -30.04 -6.47
CA GLY A 196 -5.49 -31.14 -5.67
C GLY A 196 -6.09 -32.49 -6.06
N ILE A 197 -7.37 -32.54 -6.39
CA ILE A 197 -8.01 -33.76 -6.91
C ILE A 197 -7.46 -34.14 -8.28
N ALA A 198 -7.31 -33.17 -9.19
CA ALA A 198 -6.74 -33.42 -10.51
C ALA A 198 -5.31 -33.99 -10.41
N LEU A 199 -4.46 -33.43 -9.54
CA LEU A 199 -3.11 -33.93 -9.29
C LEU A 199 -3.12 -35.36 -8.73
N ALA A 200 -3.99 -35.66 -7.76
CA ALA A 200 -4.10 -37.02 -7.21
C ALA A 200 -4.60 -38.03 -8.25
N LEU A 201 -5.52 -37.62 -9.13
CA LEU A 201 -6.03 -38.45 -10.21
C LEU A 201 -4.99 -38.70 -11.30
N ALA A 202 -4.07 -37.75 -11.55
CA ALA A 202 -2.98 -37.91 -12.51
C ALA A 202 -2.06 -39.11 -12.20
N GLU A 203 -1.97 -39.51 -10.92
CA GLU A 203 -1.19 -40.66 -10.44
C GLU A 203 -1.87 -42.02 -10.74
N ILE A 204 -2.31 -42.24 -11.98
CA ILE A 204 -2.97 -43.48 -12.43
C ILE A 204 -1.99 -44.65 -12.37
N ASP A 205 -0.75 -44.45 -12.82
CA ASP A 205 0.28 -45.50 -12.87
C ASP A 205 0.73 -45.94 -11.47
N ARG A 206 0.68 -45.05 -10.47
CA ARG A 206 0.86 -45.40 -9.06
C ARG A 206 -0.16 -46.45 -8.59
N ARG A 207 -1.40 -46.35 -9.09
CA ARG A 207 -2.50 -47.27 -8.72
C ARG A 207 -2.47 -48.54 -9.56
N TYR A 208 -2.21 -48.46 -10.86
CA TYR A 208 -2.40 -49.58 -11.79
C TYR A 208 -1.15 -50.03 -12.55
N GLY A 209 -0.11 -49.20 -12.61
CA GLY A 209 1.16 -49.46 -13.30
C GLY A 209 2.23 -50.18 -12.47
N GLY A 210 2.00 -50.34 -11.16
CA GLY A 210 2.85 -51.17 -10.29
C GLY A 210 4.17 -50.53 -9.85
N VAL A 211 4.44 -49.29 -10.26
CA VAL A 211 5.64 -48.53 -9.86
C VAL A 211 5.22 -47.40 -8.91
N ARG A 212 5.81 -47.39 -7.71
CA ARG A 212 5.69 -46.27 -6.76
C ARG A 212 7.06 -45.71 -6.44
N VAL A 213 7.16 -44.38 -6.40
CA VAL A 213 8.42 -43.68 -6.15
C VAL A 213 9.00 -44.08 -4.78
N GLU A 214 8.16 -44.26 -3.77
CA GLU A 214 8.58 -44.64 -2.42
C GLU A 214 9.06 -46.09 -2.29
N ASP A 215 8.66 -46.97 -3.21
CA ASP A 215 9.08 -48.39 -3.19
C ASP A 215 10.57 -48.50 -3.57
N GLN A 216 11.14 -47.47 -4.23
CA GLN A 216 12.54 -47.45 -4.63
C GLN A 216 13.47 -47.40 -3.40
N GLY A 217 14.34 -48.41 -3.30
CA GLY A 217 15.27 -48.59 -2.18
C GLY A 217 14.59 -48.85 -0.84
N LEU A 218 13.28 -49.14 -0.81
CA LEU A 218 12.56 -49.40 0.44
C LEU A 218 13.11 -50.66 1.14
N VAL A 219 13.34 -51.72 0.36
CA VAL A 219 13.92 -52.97 0.89
C VAL A 219 15.31 -52.70 1.47
N ASP A 220 16.16 -51.93 0.77
CA ASP A 220 17.50 -51.59 1.27
C ASP A 220 17.44 -50.78 2.57
N ARG A 221 16.51 -49.80 2.67
CA ARG A 221 16.25 -49.05 3.90
C ARG A 221 15.77 -49.95 5.05
N MET A 222 14.88 -50.90 4.77
CA MET A 222 14.39 -51.86 5.77
C MET A 222 15.47 -52.84 6.23
N MET A 223 16.33 -53.28 5.31
CA MET A 223 17.45 -54.17 5.61
C MET A 223 18.55 -53.45 6.40
N ALA A 224 18.82 -52.18 6.08
CA ALA A 224 19.70 -51.33 6.89
C ALA A 224 19.13 -51.12 8.31
N ALA A 225 17.83 -50.83 8.44
CA ALA A 225 17.17 -50.63 9.72
C ALA A 225 17.05 -51.90 10.59
N ARG A 226 17.04 -53.10 9.98
CA ARG A 226 17.05 -54.39 10.71
C ARG A 226 18.38 -54.69 11.39
N ASN A 227 19.47 -54.10 10.91
CA ASN A 227 20.80 -54.27 11.51
C ASN A 227 21.04 -53.32 12.69
N ASP A 228 20.13 -52.36 12.92
CA ASP A 228 20.09 -51.59 14.16
C ASP A 228 19.23 -52.32 15.22
N PRO A 229 19.69 -52.42 16.49
CA PRO A 229 18.92 -53.09 17.53
C PRO A 229 17.57 -52.37 17.77
N PRO A 230 16.49 -53.11 18.07
CA PRO A 230 15.16 -52.53 18.15
C PRO A 230 15.08 -51.54 19.32
N LYS A 231 14.90 -50.26 19.01
CA LYS A 231 14.61 -49.23 20.00
C LYS A 231 13.13 -49.37 20.39
N ALA A 232 12.87 -49.74 21.64
CA ALA A 232 11.51 -49.96 22.14
C ALA A 232 10.62 -48.72 21.95
N PRO A 233 9.32 -48.88 21.61
CA PRO A 233 8.41 -47.76 21.43
C PRO A 233 7.95 -47.24 22.79
N TRP A 234 8.50 -46.10 23.21
CA TRP A 234 7.99 -45.37 24.38
C TRP A 234 6.81 -44.47 23.98
N ALA A 235 5.79 -44.53 24.81
CA ALA A 235 4.54 -43.81 24.74
C ALA A 235 4.70 -42.29 24.88
N ALA A 236 3.67 -41.57 24.48
CA ALA A 236 3.55 -40.12 24.47
C ALA A 236 4.00 -39.42 25.78
N ALA A 237 5.00 -38.55 25.66
CA ALA A 237 5.04 -37.24 26.32
C ALA A 237 6.08 -36.36 25.60
N ALA A 238 5.64 -35.20 25.09
CA ALA A 238 6.51 -34.12 24.63
C ALA A 238 7.00 -33.28 25.85
N PRO A 239 7.88 -32.26 25.72
CA PRO A 239 8.93 -32.00 24.73
C PRO A 239 10.27 -31.61 25.41
N VAL A 240 11.42 -32.02 24.88
CA VAL A 240 12.67 -31.23 24.99
C VAL A 240 13.51 -31.53 23.74
N VAL A 241 13.67 -30.54 22.86
CA VAL A 241 14.62 -30.63 21.75
C VAL A 241 15.87 -29.87 22.16
N ASP A 242 16.76 -30.59 22.86
CA ASP A 242 18.18 -30.27 22.87
C ASP A 242 18.82 -31.19 21.83
N ARG A 243 19.17 -30.63 20.67
CA ARG A 243 19.82 -31.35 19.58
C ARG A 243 21.32 -31.09 19.66
N LEU A 244 22.03 -32.03 20.26
CA LEU A 244 23.45 -32.25 19.98
C LEU A 244 23.59 -33.45 19.03
N ALA A 245 23.93 -33.09 17.80
CA ALA A 245 24.81 -33.75 16.83
C ALA A 245 24.77 -35.27 16.62
N ASP A 246 24.44 -35.68 15.39
CA ASP A 246 25.41 -36.32 14.47
C ASP A 246 24.84 -36.42 13.04
N PRO A 247 25.62 -36.81 12.01
CA PRO A 247 26.65 -36.06 11.31
C PRO A 247 26.17 -35.65 9.90
N LEU A 248 26.50 -34.44 9.43
CA LEU A 248 26.22 -34.06 8.05
C LEU A 248 27.36 -34.47 7.14
N SER A 249 26.95 -35.26 6.14
CA SER A 249 27.64 -35.57 4.90
C SER A 249 28.37 -34.37 4.32
N GLU A 250 29.46 -34.72 3.65
CA GLU A 250 30.36 -33.87 2.91
C GLU A 250 29.62 -32.98 1.91
N ASP A 251 29.57 -31.69 2.21
CA ASP A 251 29.62 -30.66 1.18
C ASP A 251 30.60 -29.57 1.65
N ARG A 252 31.88 -29.80 1.34
CA ARG A 252 32.97 -28.84 1.58
C ARG A 252 32.81 -27.67 0.60
N ALA A 253 31.94 -26.73 0.95
CA ALA A 253 32.07 -25.35 0.49
C ALA A 253 32.88 -24.58 1.54
N SER A 254 34.14 -24.31 1.22
CA SER A 254 35.10 -23.53 2.00
C SER A 254 34.48 -22.29 2.68
N THR A 255 34.40 -22.29 4.01
CA THR A 255 34.20 -21.06 4.80
C THR A 255 35.53 -20.29 4.91
N VAL A 256 35.91 -19.65 3.81
CA VAL A 256 36.75 -18.44 3.93
C VAL A 256 35.78 -17.30 4.28
N PRO A 257 36.01 -16.51 5.34
CA PRO A 257 35.24 -15.30 5.57
C PRO A 257 35.34 -14.42 4.32
N GLN A 258 34.25 -14.29 3.57
CA GLN A 258 34.22 -13.47 2.37
C GLN A 258 34.32 -12.00 2.80
N PHE A 259 35.43 -11.35 2.47
CA PHE A 259 35.61 -9.92 2.67
C PHE A 259 34.54 -9.17 1.87
N VAL A 260 33.70 -8.38 2.55
CA VAL A 260 32.69 -7.53 1.91
C VAL A 260 33.05 -6.07 2.18
N PRO A 261 33.53 -5.32 1.18
CA PRO A 261 33.86 -3.91 1.33
C PRO A 261 32.70 -3.10 1.95
N PHE A 262 32.99 -2.23 2.92
CA PHE A 262 31.98 -1.38 3.54
C PHE A 262 31.38 -0.36 2.55
N SER A 263 32.11 -0.06 1.47
CA SER A 263 31.58 0.69 0.33
C SER A 263 30.35 0.02 -0.29
N ASP A 264 30.27 -1.32 -0.26
CA ASP A 264 29.17 -2.08 -0.87
C ASP A 264 27.90 -2.04 -0.02
N PHE A 265 27.96 -1.44 1.17
CA PHE A 265 26.77 -1.14 1.96
C PHE A 265 25.77 -0.25 1.21
N THR A 266 26.25 0.62 0.31
CA THR A 266 25.37 1.41 -0.57
C THR A 266 24.60 0.54 -1.55
N GLN A 267 25.13 -0.61 -1.97
CA GLN A 267 24.42 -1.55 -2.85
C GLN A 267 23.24 -2.22 -2.14
N PHE A 268 23.37 -2.53 -0.85
CA PHE A 268 22.23 -2.98 -0.03
C PHE A 268 21.17 -1.88 0.08
N ALA A 269 21.60 -0.62 0.26
CA ALA A 269 20.68 0.51 0.28
C ALA A 269 19.95 0.69 -1.06
N GLU A 270 20.66 0.59 -2.19
CA GLU A 270 20.08 0.68 -3.53
C GLU A 270 19.13 -0.48 -3.83
N SER A 271 19.46 -1.70 -3.37
CA SER A 271 18.60 -2.87 -3.51
C SER A 271 17.29 -2.74 -2.71
N VAL A 272 17.36 -2.21 -1.48
CA VAL A 272 16.16 -1.88 -0.68
C VAL A 272 15.32 -0.80 -1.33
N ILE A 273 15.96 0.24 -1.87
CA ILE A 273 15.28 1.32 -2.60
C ILE A 273 14.56 0.77 -3.83
N ALA A 274 15.24 -0.06 -4.64
CA ALA A 274 14.66 -0.66 -5.83
C ALA A 274 13.48 -1.58 -5.50
N GLN A 275 13.63 -2.44 -4.47
CA GLN A 275 12.56 -3.33 -4.02
C GLN A 275 11.32 -2.53 -3.59
N ASN A 276 11.49 -1.54 -2.70
CA ASN A 276 10.36 -0.74 -2.21
C ASN A 276 9.77 0.20 -3.28
N SER A 277 10.55 0.57 -4.30
CA SER A 277 10.05 1.30 -5.46
C SER A 277 9.17 0.41 -6.34
N ASN A 278 9.60 -0.83 -6.61
CA ASN A 278 8.82 -1.80 -7.40
C ASN A 278 7.49 -2.14 -6.70
N ASP A 279 7.51 -2.25 -5.38
CA ASP A 279 6.32 -2.53 -4.57
C ASP A 279 5.41 -1.28 -4.39
N SER A 280 5.70 -0.16 -5.06
CA SER A 280 5.02 1.14 -4.92
C SER A 280 4.91 1.62 -3.46
N HIS A 281 5.82 1.17 -2.61
CA HIS A 281 5.81 1.44 -1.17
C HIS A 281 6.50 2.76 -0.84
N TRP A 282 7.55 3.14 -1.58
CA TRP A 282 8.34 4.36 -1.33
C TRP A 282 8.23 5.38 -2.46
N ASP A 283 7.87 6.61 -2.08
CA ASP A 283 7.94 7.78 -2.97
C ASP A 283 9.40 8.21 -3.22
N GLU A 284 9.62 8.99 -4.29
CA GLU A 284 10.95 9.46 -4.70
C GLU A 284 11.69 10.20 -3.56
N LYS A 285 10.93 10.91 -2.72
CA LYS A 285 11.46 11.63 -1.56
C LYS A 285 12.02 10.67 -0.50
N THR A 286 11.33 9.56 -0.25
CA THR A 286 11.74 8.52 0.70
C THR A 286 12.98 7.80 0.20
N GLN A 287 13.05 7.50 -1.10
CA GLN A 287 14.23 6.91 -1.74
C GLN A 287 15.47 7.80 -1.58
N ARG A 288 15.34 9.11 -1.87
CA ARG A 288 16.44 10.09 -1.68
C ARG A 288 16.90 10.17 -0.22
N GLN A 289 15.99 10.08 0.75
CA GLN A 289 16.35 10.07 2.17
C GLN A 289 17.14 8.83 2.55
N ALA A 290 16.69 7.64 2.13
CA ALA A 290 17.39 6.39 2.39
C ALA A 290 18.83 6.43 1.83
N LYS A 291 19.00 6.90 0.59
CA LYS A 291 20.32 7.04 -0.06
C LYS A 291 21.23 8.05 0.65
N SER A 292 20.70 9.21 1.05
CA SER A 292 21.48 10.20 1.80
C SER A 292 21.96 9.65 3.16
N ILE A 293 21.09 8.92 3.86
CA ILE A 293 21.39 8.33 5.17
C ILE A 293 22.43 7.21 5.05
N SER A 294 22.30 6.32 4.06
CA SER A 294 23.28 5.25 3.82
C SER A 294 24.65 5.81 3.49
N ASN A 295 24.72 6.85 2.63
CA ASN A 295 25.98 7.47 2.25
C ASN A 295 26.70 8.12 3.45
N LEU A 296 25.96 8.81 4.31
CA LEU A 296 26.53 9.36 5.54
C LEU A 296 27.05 8.27 6.48
N PHE A 297 26.30 7.17 6.63
CA PHE A 297 26.70 6.05 7.47
C PHE A 297 27.97 5.37 6.97
N VAL A 298 28.05 5.05 5.67
CA VAL A 298 29.26 4.50 5.04
C VAL A 298 30.45 5.42 5.23
N LYS A 299 30.26 6.72 4.96
CA LYS A 299 31.32 7.71 5.14
C LYS A 299 31.82 7.76 6.58
N PHE A 300 30.92 7.70 7.57
CA PHE A 300 31.29 7.67 8.98
C PHE A 300 32.08 6.41 9.36
N ILE A 301 31.58 5.24 9.00
CA ILE A 301 32.22 3.97 9.37
C ILE A 301 33.62 3.84 8.74
N VAL A 302 33.78 4.25 7.48
CA VAL A 302 35.07 4.18 6.78
C VAL A 302 36.06 5.22 7.29
N GLN A 303 35.64 6.49 7.45
CA GLN A 303 36.56 7.59 7.78
C GLN A 303 36.90 7.67 9.28
N ASP A 304 35.89 7.49 10.15
CA ASP A 304 36.01 7.71 11.59
C ASP A 304 36.33 6.38 12.31
N GLN A 305 35.56 5.32 12.04
CA GLN A 305 35.73 4.02 12.69
C GLN A 305 36.79 3.13 12.02
N ARG A 306 37.26 3.49 10.82
CA ARG A 306 38.29 2.77 10.03
C ARG A 306 37.93 1.32 9.73
N ILE A 307 36.64 1.04 9.57
CA ILE A 307 36.16 -0.31 9.23
C ILE A 307 35.94 -0.38 7.73
N LEU A 308 36.65 -1.31 7.09
CA LEU A 308 36.59 -1.53 5.65
C LEU A 308 35.78 -2.78 5.27
N ASP A 309 35.49 -3.67 6.22
CA ASP A 309 34.70 -4.88 6.01
C ASP A 309 33.38 -4.80 6.79
N VAL A 310 32.26 -5.04 6.10
CA VAL A 310 30.92 -5.10 6.70
C VAL A 310 30.83 -6.15 7.81
N ASN A 311 31.58 -7.25 7.70
CA ASN A 311 31.56 -8.32 8.69
C ASN A 311 32.20 -7.92 10.03
N LEU A 312 33.02 -6.86 10.06
CA LEU A 312 33.65 -6.32 11.27
C LEU A 312 32.80 -5.27 11.98
N LEU A 313 31.60 -4.98 11.47
CA LEU A 313 30.67 -4.04 12.10
C LEU A 313 30.15 -4.62 13.42
N LEU A 314 30.15 -3.80 14.46
CA LEU A 314 29.72 -4.15 15.81
C LEU A 314 28.79 -3.07 16.34
N GLN A 315 27.98 -3.41 17.35
CA GLN A 315 27.07 -2.48 18.03
C GLN A 315 27.75 -1.18 18.47
N LYS A 316 29.00 -1.24 18.95
CA LYS A 316 29.75 -0.06 19.42
C LYS A 316 30.01 0.97 18.31
N HIS A 317 30.22 0.52 17.07
CA HIS A 317 30.49 1.40 15.93
C HIS A 317 29.22 2.15 15.52
N VAL A 318 28.07 1.48 15.57
CA VAL A 318 26.77 2.14 15.36
C VAL A 318 26.42 3.09 16.51
N GLY A 319 26.82 2.74 17.74
CA GLY A 319 26.77 3.66 18.89
C GLY A 319 27.55 4.94 18.63
N ALA A 320 28.81 4.85 18.18
CA ALA A 320 29.63 6.00 17.83
C ALA A 320 29.01 6.87 16.72
N PHE A 321 28.35 6.24 15.74
CA PHE A 321 27.60 6.99 14.72
C PHE A 321 26.42 7.76 15.31
N VAL A 322 25.69 7.17 16.25
CA VAL A 322 24.60 7.85 16.96
C VAL A 322 25.12 9.02 17.80
N ASP A 323 26.27 8.85 18.46
CA ASP A 323 26.90 9.93 19.23
C ASP A 323 27.31 11.09 18.31
N PHE A 324 27.91 10.78 17.16
CA PHE A 324 28.22 11.78 16.13
C PHE A 324 26.98 12.57 15.68
N LEU A 325 25.87 11.88 15.40
CA LEU A 325 24.63 12.54 15.00
C LEU A 325 24.02 13.40 16.13
N ARG A 326 24.20 12.99 17.38
CA ARG A 326 23.64 13.68 18.55
C ARG A 326 24.46 14.86 19.03
N HIS A 327 25.77 14.79 18.86
CA HIS A 327 26.67 15.67 19.59
C HIS A 327 27.60 16.46 18.69
N ASP A 328 27.82 16.06 17.44
CA ASP A 328 28.91 16.61 16.64
C ASP A 328 28.45 17.27 15.33
N ILE A 329 27.32 16.84 14.77
CA ILE A 329 26.83 17.34 13.49
C ILE A 329 26.00 18.63 13.64
N TYR A 330 26.03 19.52 12.65
CA TYR A 330 25.15 20.69 12.61
C TYR A 330 23.67 20.30 12.40
N VAL A 331 22.73 20.91 13.14
CA VAL A 331 21.28 20.60 13.12
C VAL A 331 20.60 20.71 11.74
N HIS A 332 21.19 21.49 10.82
CA HIS A 332 20.66 21.67 9.46
C HIS A 332 21.56 21.05 8.38
N TYR A 333 22.39 20.08 8.76
CA TYR A 333 23.15 19.26 7.83
C TYR A 333 22.26 18.64 6.74
N GLY A 334 22.81 18.48 5.53
CA GLY A 334 22.13 17.86 4.39
C GLY A 334 21.16 18.76 3.62
N LYS A 335 21.08 20.06 3.97
CA LYS A 335 20.32 21.05 3.19
C LYS A 335 21.10 21.67 2.03
N SER A 336 22.41 21.47 1.97
CA SER A 336 23.29 21.99 0.92
C SER A 336 24.11 20.86 0.31
N VAL A 337 24.33 20.92 -1.00
CA VAL A 337 25.22 19.99 -1.75
C VAL A 337 26.64 20.00 -1.18
N ARG A 338 27.08 21.12 -0.58
CA ARG A 338 28.39 21.22 0.06
C ARG A 338 28.52 20.27 1.26
N ASP A 339 27.44 20.06 2.00
CA ASP A 339 27.43 19.19 3.18
C ASP A 339 27.49 17.70 2.78
N GLU A 340 26.99 17.35 1.59
CA GLU A 340 27.05 16.00 1.06
C GLU A 340 28.48 15.60 0.67
N ARG A 341 29.28 16.55 0.16
CA ARG A 341 30.68 16.33 -0.23
C ARG A 341 31.66 16.41 0.94
N ALA A 342 31.28 17.07 2.03
CA ALA A 342 32.16 17.27 3.18
C ALA A 342 32.62 15.95 3.82
N THR A 343 33.85 15.91 4.34
CA THR A 343 34.37 14.79 5.12
C THR A 343 33.75 14.76 6.52
N ILE A 344 33.84 13.64 7.24
CA ILE A 344 33.32 13.56 8.61
C ILE A 344 34.02 14.57 9.52
N GLN A 345 35.33 14.78 9.33
CA GLN A 345 36.08 15.78 10.09
C GLN A 345 35.57 17.20 9.81
N GLU A 346 35.35 17.56 8.54
CA GLU A 346 34.78 18.86 8.17
C GLU A 346 33.37 19.07 8.74
N LEU A 347 32.56 18.00 8.81
CA LEU A 347 31.24 18.05 9.44
C LEU A 347 31.33 18.29 10.95
N ARG A 348 32.31 17.68 11.62
CA ARG A 348 32.60 17.95 13.05
C ARG A 348 33.06 19.39 13.23
N ASP A 349 33.94 19.89 12.37
CA ASP A 349 34.46 21.26 12.46
C ASP A 349 33.37 22.30 12.20
N LYS A 350 32.45 22.03 11.25
CA LYS A 350 31.24 22.84 11.03
C LYS A 350 30.29 22.79 12.24
N GLY A 351 30.16 21.64 12.89
CA GLY A 351 29.39 21.53 14.14
C GLY A 351 30.05 22.27 15.31
N LYS A 352 31.39 22.33 15.34
CA LYS A 352 32.16 23.07 16.34
C LYS A 352 32.11 24.58 16.15
N SER A 353 32.00 25.05 14.90
CA SER A 353 31.96 26.48 14.58
C SER A 353 30.61 27.14 14.87
N VAL A 354 29.54 26.36 15.13
CA VAL A 354 28.24 26.87 15.54
C VAL A 354 28.04 26.79 17.06
N ALA A 355 27.11 27.61 17.57
CA ALA A 355 26.68 27.55 18.97
C ALA A 355 26.23 26.14 19.36
N GLU A 356 26.47 25.75 20.61
CA GLU A 356 26.19 24.41 21.15
C GLU A 356 24.73 23.98 20.95
N GLU A 357 23.78 24.93 21.08
CA GLU A 357 22.35 24.69 20.87
C GLU A 357 21.98 24.25 19.44
N LYS A 358 22.85 24.54 18.46
CA LYS A 358 22.67 24.16 17.04
C LYS A 358 23.46 22.91 16.67
N ARG A 359 24.08 22.25 17.65
CA ARG A 359 24.82 21.00 17.48
C ARG A 359 23.94 19.82 17.85
N GLY A 360 23.99 18.77 17.03
CA GLY A 360 23.16 17.57 17.17
C GLY A 360 21.82 17.65 16.46
N ILE A 361 21.37 16.51 15.92
CA ILE A 361 20.01 16.37 15.39
C ILE A 361 19.03 15.94 16.47
N GLY A 362 17.77 16.34 16.31
CA GLY A 362 16.69 15.95 17.23
C GLY A 362 16.40 14.44 17.22
N ALA A 363 15.83 13.94 18.32
CA ALA A 363 15.53 12.52 18.51
C ALA A 363 14.63 11.92 17.40
N ASP A 364 13.68 12.68 16.86
CA ASP A 364 12.82 12.23 15.76
C ASP A 364 13.61 12.02 14.47
N THR A 365 14.55 12.92 14.17
CA THR A 365 15.43 12.79 13.01
C THR A 365 16.38 11.61 13.19
N LEU A 366 17.02 11.49 14.36
CA LEU A 366 17.87 10.34 14.69
C LEU A 366 17.12 9.01 14.53
N ASN A 367 15.90 8.92 15.07
CA ASN A 367 15.09 7.71 14.96
C ASN A 367 14.70 7.39 13.51
N ARG A 368 14.60 8.40 12.64
CA ARG A 368 14.42 8.19 11.19
C ARG A 368 15.67 7.57 10.56
N HIS A 369 16.87 8.10 10.87
CA HIS A 369 18.13 7.49 10.42
C HIS A 369 18.19 6.00 10.81
N LEU A 370 17.92 5.70 12.08
CA LEU A 370 17.94 4.33 12.59
C LEU A 370 16.87 3.44 11.95
N THR A 371 15.71 3.97 11.56
CA THR A 371 14.65 3.19 10.92
C THR A 371 15.06 2.76 9.50
N PHE A 372 15.66 3.66 8.72
CA PHE A 372 16.17 3.29 7.40
C PHE A 372 17.36 2.33 7.48
N LEU A 373 18.26 2.53 8.45
CA LEU A 373 19.37 1.59 8.68
C LEU A 373 18.85 0.21 9.10
N ASP A 374 17.78 0.11 9.90
CA ASP A 374 17.15 -1.16 10.29
C ASP A 374 16.64 -1.95 9.08
N GLN A 375 16.02 -1.24 8.13
CA GLN A 375 15.54 -1.84 6.88
C GLN A 375 16.71 -2.32 6.00
N ILE A 376 17.78 -1.54 5.90
CA ILE A 376 18.98 -1.92 5.12
C ILE A 376 19.70 -3.11 5.78
N PHE A 377 19.82 -3.11 7.11
CA PHE A 377 20.44 -4.21 7.86
C PHE A 377 19.62 -5.48 7.71
N GLY A 378 18.30 -5.42 7.87
CA GLY A 378 17.43 -6.57 7.66
C GLY A 378 17.53 -7.16 6.25
N HIS A 379 17.65 -6.30 5.23
CA HIS A 379 17.84 -6.75 3.84
C HIS A 379 19.21 -7.41 3.60
N GLY A 380 20.27 -6.92 4.24
CA GLY A 380 21.60 -7.52 4.20
C GLY A 380 21.69 -8.83 4.99
N SER A 381 21.05 -8.91 6.17
CA SER A 381 20.93 -10.16 6.95
C SER A 381 20.26 -11.26 6.14
N ALA A 382 19.15 -10.94 5.46
CA ALA A 382 18.45 -11.88 4.58
C ALA A 382 19.31 -12.39 3.40
N ARG A 383 20.41 -11.70 3.07
CA ARG A 383 21.38 -12.07 2.03
C ARG A 383 22.68 -12.67 2.57
N GLY A 384 22.70 -13.03 3.86
CA GLY A 384 23.78 -13.79 4.47
C GLY A 384 24.81 -12.97 5.26
N ILE A 385 24.61 -11.67 5.44
CA ILE A 385 25.51 -10.83 6.27
C ILE A 385 25.18 -11.02 7.75
N LYS A 386 25.88 -11.96 8.39
CA LYS A 386 25.63 -12.35 9.79
C LYS A 386 25.98 -11.25 10.81
N SER A 387 26.86 -10.29 10.47
CA SER A 387 27.25 -9.22 11.41
C SER A 387 26.06 -8.33 11.79
N PHE A 388 25.09 -8.15 10.89
CA PHE A 388 23.90 -7.33 11.13
C PHE A 388 22.95 -7.93 12.17
N ASP A 389 22.85 -9.26 12.29
CA ASP A 389 21.98 -9.93 13.26
C ASP A 389 22.40 -9.65 14.71
N SER A 390 23.70 -9.36 14.92
CA SER A 390 24.25 -9.02 16.23
C SER A 390 23.97 -7.56 16.65
N ILE A 391 23.49 -6.71 15.74
CA ILE A 391 23.32 -5.28 15.94
C ILE A 391 21.85 -4.97 16.25
N ASN A 392 21.61 -4.34 17.39
CA ASN A 392 20.28 -3.93 17.83
C ASN A 392 20.14 -2.40 17.79
N LEU A 393 19.55 -1.89 16.71
CA LEU A 393 19.30 -0.46 16.52
C LEU A 393 18.23 0.10 17.45
N LYS A 394 17.30 -0.75 17.94
CA LYS A 394 16.24 -0.33 18.87
C LYS A 394 16.83 0.18 20.19
N LYS A 395 17.94 -0.40 20.66
CA LYS A 395 18.66 0.03 21.87
C LYS A 395 19.33 1.40 21.74
N LEU A 396 19.55 1.89 20.51
CA LEU A 396 20.21 3.16 20.23
C LEU A 396 19.22 4.30 19.93
N ARG A 397 17.91 4.01 19.91
CA ARG A 397 16.88 5.01 19.62
C ARG A 397 16.84 6.09 20.69
N GLY A 398 16.66 7.32 20.24
CA GLY A 398 16.43 8.43 21.14
C GLY A 398 15.08 8.33 21.82
N LYS A 399 15.06 8.61 23.13
CA LYS A 399 13.83 8.91 23.85
C LYS A 399 13.23 10.16 23.23
N ALA A 400 12.26 9.98 22.34
CA ALA A 400 11.42 11.08 21.92
C ALA A 400 10.78 11.66 23.18
N GLN A 401 10.74 13.00 23.30
CA GLN A 401 9.87 13.65 24.27
C GLN A 401 8.50 12.97 24.16
N LYS A 402 7.95 12.46 25.28
CA LYS A 402 6.61 11.85 25.32
C LYS A 402 5.70 12.76 24.48
N LYS A 403 4.89 12.21 23.57
CA LYS A 403 3.92 13.02 22.79
C LYS A 403 3.03 13.89 23.69
N ASP A 404 2.89 13.53 24.98
CA ASP A 404 2.20 14.30 26.02
C ASP A 404 2.96 15.55 26.52
N ALA A 405 4.29 15.59 26.38
CA ALA A 405 5.14 16.74 26.72
C ALA A 405 5.23 17.76 25.57
N LYS A 406 4.69 17.44 24.38
CA LYS A 406 4.27 18.48 23.43
C LYS A 406 3.00 19.11 24.02
N ARG A 407 3.18 19.94 25.06
CA ARG A 407 2.11 20.76 25.67
C ARG A 407 1.26 21.31 24.53
N ALA A 408 -0.05 21.40 24.69
CA ALA A 408 -0.93 22.06 23.71
C ALA A 408 -0.43 23.46 23.27
N ARG A 409 0.44 24.07 24.07
CA ARG A 409 1.22 25.28 23.79
C ARG A 409 2.15 25.20 22.56
N ASN A 410 2.64 24.00 22.22
CA ASN A 410 3.49 23.69 21.05
C ASN A 410 2.69 23.09 19.88
N ALA A 411 1.39 22.85 20.04
CA ALA A 411 0.52 22.74 18.87
C ALA A 411 0.56 24.12 18.20
N ARG A 412 0.74 24.16 16.87
CA ARG A 412 0.61 25.43 16.14
C ARG A 412 -0.76 25.99 16.50
N ALA A 413 -0.77 27.07 17.27
CA ALA A 413 -2.01 27.75 17.61
C ALA A 413 -2.70 28.07 16.29
N LYS A 414 -4.03 27.90 16.24
CA LYS A 414 -4.78 28.41 15.09
C LYS A 414 -4.41 29.88 14.94
N LEU A 415 -4.12 30.28 13.71
CA LEU A 415 -3.82 31.67 13.41
C LEU A 415 -4.97 32.51 13.99
N PRO A 416 -4.69 33.45 14.92
CA PRO A 416 -5.73 34.30 15.48
C PRO A 416 -6.52 34.96 14.35
N ILE A 417 -7.83 35.14 14.53
CA ILE A 417 -8.70 35.68 13.48
C ILE A 417 -8.20 37.04 12.95
N GLU A 418 -7.63 37.86 13.82
CA GLU A 418 -7.05 39.15 13.45
C GLU A 418 -5.78 39.01 12.60
N SER A 419 -4.92 38.03 12.91
CA SER A 419 -3.76 37.70 12.07
C SER A 419 -4.17 37.07 10.74
N ALA A 420 -5.25 36.28 10.71
CA ALA A 420 -5.81 35.76 9.46
C ALA A 420 -6.41 36.89 8.60
N ARG A 421 -7.08 37.87 9.22
CA ARG A 421 -7.61 39.04 8.53
C ARG A 421 -6.51 39.87 7.87
N ALA A 422 -5.33 39.96 8.49
CA ALA A 422 -4.19 40.64 7.90
C ALA A 422 -3.73 39.98 6.59
N ILE A 423 -3.81 38.65 6.48
CA ILE A 423 -3.52 37.91 5.24
C ILE A 423 -4.54 38.30 4.15
N PHE A 424 -5.83 38.38 4.48
CA PHE A 424 -6.85 38.77 3.51
C PHE A 424 -6.90 40.28 3.19
N ARG A 425 -5.96 41.06 3.73
CA ARG A 425 -5.72 42.46 3.36
C ARG A 425 -4.54 42.64 2.41
N THR A 426 -3.78 41.57 2.14
CA THR A 426 -2.62 41.65 1.24
C THR A 426 -3.06 41.78 -0.22
N PRO A 427 -2.17 42.25 -1.11
CA PRO A 427 -2.50 42.54 -2.51
C PRO A 427 -3.27 41.45 -3.27
N PRO A 428 -2.99 40.13 -3.11
CA PRO A 428 -3.76 39.08 -3.76
C PRO A 428 -5.28 39.19 -3.55
N PHE A 429 -5.72 39.71 -2.39
CA PHE A 429 -7.13 39.72 -2.00
C PHE A 429 -7.83 41.08 -2.18
N THR A 430 -7.08 42.15 -2.44
CA THR A 430 -7.59 43.52 -2.39
C THR A 430 -7.26 44.31 -3.65
N ASN A 431 -5.97 44.39 -4.01
CA ASN A 431 -5.49 45.11 -5.18
C ASN A 431 -4.03 44.73 -5.50
N CYS A 432 -3.83 43.91 -6.52
CA CYS A 432 -2.53 43.49 -7.05
C CYS A 432 -1.96 44.54 -8.03
N ALA A 433 -0.64 44.64 -8.13
CA ALA A 433 0.03 45.47 -9.13
C ALA A 433 -0.09 44.92 -10.56
N GLY A 434 -0.12 43.60 -10.70
CA GLY A 434 -0.20 42.94 -11.99
C GLY A 434 -0.22 41.43 -11.85
N TRP A 435 -0.37 40.73 -12.98
CA TRP A 435 -0.43 39.27 -13.01
C TRP A 435 0.88 38.60 -12.56
N ASP A 436 2.02 39.20 -12.89
CA ASP A 436 3.34 38.68 -12.54
C ASP A 436 3.82 39.18 -11.15
N ASP A 437 3.15 40.19 -10.59
CA ASP A 437 3.50 40.86 -9.32
C ASP A 437 2.32 40.81 -8.32
N LEU A 438 1.88 39.60 -8.01
CA LEU A 438 0.68 39.35 -7.18
C LEU A 438 0.87 39.74 -5.70
N ASP A 439 2.10 39.86 -5.22
CA ASP A 439 2.44 40.25 -3.85
C ASP A 439 2.63 41.76 -3.68
N ALA A 440 2.70 42.51 -4.77
CA ALA A 440 2.83 43.97 -4.76
C ALA A 440 1.45 44.67 -4.85
N PRO A 441 1.24 45.79 -4.12
CA PRO A 441 -0.01 46.53 -4.18
C PRO A 441 -0.16 47.27 -5.51
N GLY A 442 -1.36 47.23 -6.08
CA GLY A 442 -1.71 48.01 -7.27
C GLY A 442 -1.90 49.50 -6.99
N GLU A 443 -2.19 50.24 -8.06
CA GLU A 443 -2.40 51.70 -7.98
C GLU A 443 -3.53 52.05 -6.99
N ALA A 444 -3.34 53.16 -6.26
CA ALA A 444 -4.29 53.59 -5.25
C ALA A 444 -5.66 53.90 -5.87
N GLY A 445 -6.71 53.23 -5.41
CA GLY A 445 -8.07 53.35 -5.94
C GLY A 445 -8.43 52.31 -7.00
N ALA A 446 -7.47 51.54 -7.51
CA ALA A 446 -7.75 50.36 -8.32
C ALA A 446 -8.20 49.17 -7.45
N SER A 447 -8.88 48.21 -8.07
CA SER A 447 -9.23 46.93 -7.44
C SER A 447 -8.95 45.79 -8.42
N GLN A 448 -7.66 45.62 -8.74
CA GLN A 448 -7.21 44.58 -9.65
C GLN A 448 -6.96 43.29 -8.86
N ILE A 449 -7.83 42.30 -9.01
CA ILE A 449 -7.76 41.02 -8.30
C ILE A 449 -7.65 39.87 -9.30
N PHE A 450 -6.69 38.97 -9.08
CA PHE A 450 -6.50 37.79 -9.92
C PHE A 450 -6.92 36.51 -9.17
N HIS A 451 -8.02 35.92 -9.62
CA HIS A 451 -8.60 34.67 -9.13
C HIS A 451 -7.77 33.44 -9.55
N CYS A 452 -6.53 33.37 -9.05
CA CYS A 452 -5.56 32.31 -9.28
C CYS A 452 -5.37 31.44 -8.02
N ALA A 453 -4.46 30.45 -8.08
CA ALA A 453 -4.20 29.56 -6.95
C ALA A 453 -3.82 30.31 -5.67
N LEU A 454 -3.08 31.42 -5.77
CA LEU A 454 -2.68 32.23 -4.61
C LEU A 454 -3.88 32.92 -3.93
N TYR A 455 -4.95 33.20 -4.67
CA TYR A 455 -6.19 33.74 -4.12
C TYR A 455 -7.01 32.63 -3.45
N PHE A 456 -7.29 31.54 -4.15
CA PHE A 456 -8.22 30.53 -3.65
C PHE A 456 -7.62 29.61 -2.59
N VAL A 457 -6.39 29.13 -2.76
CA VAL A 457 -5.81 28.11 -1.88
C VAL A 457 -5.75 28.57 -0.41
N PRO A 458 -5.36 29.82 -0.06
CA PRO A 458 -5.40 30.27 1.33
C PRO A 458 -6.81 30.33 1.93
N ILE A 459 -7.81 30.73 1.13
CA ILE A 459 -9.23 30.73 1.52
C ILE A 459 -9.65 29.29 1.84
N LEU A 460 -9.35 28.35 0.94
CA LEU A 460 -9.68 26.94 1.08
C LEU A 460 -8.95 26.27 2.24
N ILE A 461 -7.66 26.57 2.46
CA ILE A 461 -6.91 26.08 3.62
C ILE A 461 -7.56 26.56 4.91
N TYR A 462 -7.98 27.83 4.97
CA TYR A 462 -8.61 28.40 6.15
C TYR A 462 -9.93 27.68 6.50
N TYR A 463 -10.78 27.41 5.50
CA TYR A 463 -12.09 26.78 5.72
C TYR A 463 -12.05 25.25 5.83
N LEU A 464 -11.29 24.58 4.98
CA LEU A 464 -11.27 23.12 4.85
C LEU A 464 -10.21 22.46 5.74
N GLY A 465 -9.12 23.19 6.03
CA GLY A 465 -7.97 22.64 6.74
C GLY A 465 -7.24 21.52 5.98
N ALA A 466 -7.48 21.41 4.67
CA ALA A 466 -6.80 20.46 3.79
C ALA A 466 -5.33 20.83 3.60
N ARG A 467 -4.50 19.85 3.22
CA ARG A 467 -3.09 20.13 2.89
C ARG A 467 -3.01 20.93 1.60
N ARG A 468 -1.94 21.72 1.45
CA ARG A 468 -1.74 22.54 0.25
C ARG A 468 -1.71 21.66 -1.01
N GLU A 469 -1.01 20.53 -0.97
CA GLU A 469 -0.93 19.58 -2.07
C GLU A 469 -2.28 18.92 -2.42
N GLU A 470 -3.19 18.73 -1.45
CA GLU A 470 -4.54 18.20 -1.69
C GLU A 470 -5.39 19.22 -2.45
N LEU A 471 -5.28 20.51 -2.11
CA LEU A 471 -6.03 21.58 -2.77
C LEU A 471 -5.46 21.96 -4.14
N CYS A 472 -4.14 21.97 -4.27
CA CYS A 472 -3.47 22.26 -5.54
C CYS A 472 -3.56 21.10 -6.55
N GLY A 473 -3.83 19.88 -6.08
CA GLY A 473 -4.02 18.69 -6.91
C GLY A 473 -5.48 18.36 -7.23
N ALA A 474 -6.44 19.09 -6.66
CA ALA A 474 -7.86 18.87 -6.89
C ALA A 474 -8.23 19.22 -8.35
N MET A 475 -8.96 18.32 -9.00
CA MET A 475 -9.46 18.50 -10.36
C MET A 475 -10.87 19.12 -10.33
N VAL A 476 -11.31 19.65 -11.49
CA VAL A 476 -12.68 20.21 -11.61
C VAL A 476 -13.73 19.15 -11.30
N ASP A 477 -13.48 17.90 -11.67
CA ASP A 477 -14.39 16.77 -11.43
C ASP A 477 -14.51 16.40 -9.94
N ASP A 478 -13.57 16.85 -9.09
CA ASP A 478 -13.67 16.69 -7.64
C ASP A 478 -14.65 17.70 -7.01
N VAL A 479 -15.14 18.68 -7.78
CA VAL A 479 -16.06 19.75 -7.36
C VAL A 479 -17.50 19.37 -7.65
N ILE A 480 -18.36 19.38 -6.63
CA ILE A 480 -19.74 18.85 -6.76
C ILE A 480 -20.74 19.91 -6.33
N LEU A 481 -21.54 20.36 -7.30
CA LEU A 481 -22.39 21.56 -7.19
C LEU A 481 -23.86 21.25 -6.85
N ASP A 482 -24.32 20.00 -7.06
CA ASP A 482 -25.74 19.65 -6.92
C ASP A 482 -26.09 19.21 -5.48
N ARG A 483 -26.84 20.06 -4.76
CA ARG A 483 -27.55 19.67 -3.54
C ARG A 483 -28.85 20.47 -3.33
N GLU A 484 -29.96 19.99 -3.88
CA GLU A 484 -31.32 20.38 -3.44
C GLU A 484 -31.91 19.42 -2.37
N GLU A 485 -31.36 18.23 -2.13
CA GLU A 485 -31.94 17.23 -1.20
C GLU A 485 -31.09 16.96 0.06
N CYS A 486 -30.85 17.96 0.89
CA CYS A 486 -30.29 17.73 2.24
C CYS A 486 -31.25 18.06 3.39
N VAL A 487 -32.56 17.97 3.13
CA VAL A 487 -33.61 18.06 4.15
C VAL A 487 -34.52 16.82 4.09
N ARG A 488 -34.37 15.94 5.09
CA ARG A 488 -35.30 14.90 5.58
C ARG A 488 -35.80 13.85 4.55
N THR A 489 -35.33 12.61 4.64
CA THR A 489 -35.96 11.53 5.43
C THR A 489 -35.10 10.26 5.41
N SER A 490 -35.23 9.48 6.47
CA SER A 490 -34.75 8.12 6.64
C SER A 490 -35.24 7.16 5.54
N THR A 491 -34.59 5.99 5.49
CA THR A 491 -34.99 4.74 4.78
C THR A 491 -34.74 4.64 3.27
N SER A 492 -33.46 4.60 2.87
CA SER A 492 -32.92 3.63 1.90
C SER A 492 -31.43 3.93 1.65
N ARG A 493 -30.56 2.91 1.69
CA ARG A 493 -29.13 3.03 1.36
C ARG A 493 -28.93 2.97 -0.15
N PRO A 494 -28.18 3.92 -0.76
CA PRO A 494 -27.46 3.67 -2.00
C PRO A 494 -26.02 3.20 -1.70
N THR A 495 -25.52 2.35 -2.59
CA THR A 495 -24.21 1.66 -2.59
C THR A 495 -23.04 2.57 -2.95
N THR A 496 -21.85 2.15 -2.53
CA THR A 496 -20.67 3.01 -2.35
C THR A 496 -19.68 2.93 -3.51
N SER A 497 -19.64 3.97 -4.35
CA SER A 497 -18.48 4.27 -5.23
C SER A 497 -18.14 5.77 -5.31
N ASP A 498 -18.62 6.62 -4.38
CA ASP A 498 -18.54 8.10 -4.53
C ASP A 498 -18.27 8.88 -3.23
N ALA A 499 -17.23 8.53 -2.45
CA ALA A 499 -17.01 9.13 -1.11
C ALA A 499 -15.78 10.03 -0.94
N SER A 500 -15.29 10.66 -2.01
CA SER A 500 -14.53 11.94 -1.91
C SER A 500 -15.45 13.17 -1.97
N ARG A 501 -16.78 12.98 -1.90
CA ARG A 501 -17.78 14.05 -1.78
C ARG A 501 -17.77 14.68 -0.39
N MET A 502 -16.94 15.69 -0.18
CA MET A 502 -17.13 16.64 0.94
C MET A 502 -18.27 17.59 0.60
N SER A 503 -19.18 17.79 1.54
CA SER A 503 -20.28 18.73 1.37
C SER A 503 -20.59 19.43 2.68
N SER A 504 -20.68 20.76 2.62
CA SER A 504 -20.99 21.60 3.76
C SER A 504 -22.51 21.69 3.97
N PRO A 505 -23.02 21.66 5.22
CA PRO A 505 -24.38 22.07 5.51
C PRO A 505 -24.51 23.60 5.44
N ASN A 506 -25.69 24.05 5.01
CA ASN A 506 -26.17 25.43 4.96
C ASN A 506 -25.71 26.29 6.13
N ASP A 507 -24.98 27.35 5.79
CA ASP A 507 -25.35 28.71 6.13
C ASP A 507 -25.17 29.51 4.83
N THR A 508 -26.06 30.45 4.51
CA THR A 508 -25.92 31.37 3.36
C THR A 508 -24.54 32.02 3.41
N CYS A 509 -23.60 31.51 2.61
CA CYS A 509 -22.18 31.83 2.73
C CYS A 509 -21.62 32.11 1.32
N PRO A 510 -20.71 33.09 1.15
CA PRO A 510 -20.00 33.39 -0.11
C PRO A 510 -19.25 32.21 -0.75
N PHE A 511 -19.27 31.05 -0.08
CA PHE A 511 -18.62 29.79 -0.40
C PHE A 511 -19.01 29.19 -1.75
N ILE A 512 -20.29 29.29 -2.15
CA ILE A 512 -20.77 28.74 -3.44
C ILE A 512 -20.21 29.56 -4.60
N LEU A 513 -20.19 30.90 -4.46
CA LEU A 513 -19.67 31.82 -5.46
C LEU A 513 -18.15 31.63 -5.68
N SER A 514 -17.35 31.53 -4.60
CA SER A 514 -15.90 31.42 -4.76
C SER A 514 -15.43 30.08 -5.37
N TRP A 515 -16.16 28.98 -5.17
CA TRP A 515 -15.83 27.68 -5.76
C TRP A 515 -16.27 27.57 -7.22
N SER A 516 -17.45 28.07 -7.57
CA SER A 516 -17.90 28.15 -8.96
C SER A 516 -17.00 29.08 -9.79
N ASP A 517 -16.54 30.19 -9.19
CA ASP A 517 -15.62 31.13 -9.84
C ASP A 517 -14.22 30.52 -10.05
N TRP A 518 -13.74 29.71 -9.11
CA TRP A 518 -12.48 28.96 -9.27
C TRP A 518 -12.58 27.88 -10.37
N ALA A 519 -13.65 27.08 -10.37
CA ALA A 519 -13.88 26.06 -11.40
C ALA A 519 -14.02 26.71 -12.80
N SER A 520 -14.74 27.84 -12.88
CA SER A 520 -14.89 28.63 -14.11
C SER A 520 -13.56 29.23 -14.60
N SER A 521 -12.71 29.71 -13.68
CA SER A 521 -11.36 30.20 -13.96
C SER A 521 -10.46 29.11 -14.56
N ILE A 522 -10.56 27.86 -14.07
CA ILE A 522 -9.83 26.71 -14.61
C ILE A 522 -10.29 26.34 -16.03
N THR A 523 -11.60 26.36 -16.29
CA THR A 523 -12.17 26.05 -17.63
C THR A 523 -11.83 27.12 -18.69
N SER A 524 -11.59 28.37 -18.30
CA SER A 524 -11.29 29.48 -19.22
C SER A 524 -9.84 29.50 -19.78
N GLY A 525 -9.03 28.47 -19.49
CA GLY A 525 -7.72 28.25 -20.13
C GLY A 525 -6.57 29.16 -19.66
N ARG A 526 -6.82 30.22 -18.88
CA ARG A 526 -5.76 31.14 -18.40
C ARG A 526 -4.87 30.57 -17.29
N SER A 527 -5.32 29.55 -16.54
CA SER A 527 -4.57 29.03 -15.38
C SER A 527 -3.72 27.77 -15.64
N ARG A 528 -3.69 27.22 -16.86
CA ARG A 528 -2.94 25.99 -17.18
C ARG A 528 -1.41 26.15 -17.14
N ARG A 529 -0.86 27.37 -17.28
CA ARG A 529 0.60 27.60 -17.31
C ARG A 529 1.28 27.59 -15.94
N LEU A 530 0.56 27.82 -14.85
CA LEU A 530 1.18 27.99 -13.51
C LEU A 530 1.21 26.71 -12.66
N ALA A 531 0.34 25.73 -12.90
CA ALA A 531 0.39 24.46 -12.18
C ALA A 531 1.71 23.68 -12.46
N ILE A 532 2.32 23.90 -13.62
CA ILE A 532 3.57 23.23 -14.02
C ILE A 532 4.81 24.01 -13.52
N SER A 533 4.72 25.33 -13.33
CA SER A 533 5.89 26.16 -12.98
C SER A 533 6.26 26.18 -11.49
N CYS A 534 5.38 25.80 -10.57
CA CYS A 534 5.69 25.80 -9.12
C CYS A 534 6.50 24.57 -8.66
N CYS A 535 6.90 23.68 -9.56
CA CYS A 535 7.60 22.43 -9.27
C CYS A 535 9.10 22.42 -9.61
N SER A 536 9.76 23.56 -9.90
CA SER A 536 11.22 23.58 -10.15
C SER A 536 11.94 24.83 -9.61
N PRO A 537 13.25 24.75 -9.29
CA PRO A 537 13.98 25.84 -8.68
C PRO A 537 14.35 26.93 -9.71
N ILE A 538 14.24 28.16 -9.23
CA ILE A 538 14.57 29.46 -9.83
C ILE A 538 15.70 29.40 -10.87
N TYR A 539 15.37 29.71 -12.14
CA TYR A 539 16.29 30.32 -13.11
C TYR A 539 15.50 31.32 -13.99
N PHE A 540 16.06 32.53 -14.10
CA PHE A 540 15.56 33.70 -14.85
C PHE A 540 15.70 33.53 -16.37
N LEU A 541 14.74 34.07 -17.16
CA LEU A 541 14.89 34.87 -18.41
C LEU A 541 13.51 35.08 -19.13
N PRO A 542 13.33 36.10 -20.00
CA PRO A 542 12.17 37.01 -19.98
C PRO A 542 11.05 36.72 -20.99
N ALA A 543 9.89 37.33 -20.70
CA ALA A 543 8.62 37.24 -21.42
C ALA A 543 8.58 38.01 -22.76
N ALA A 544 7.76 37.52 -23.70
CA ALA A 544 7.21 38.32 -24.79
C ALA A 544 5.72 38.00 -25.01
N ALA A 545 4.93 39.06 -24.87
CA ALA A 545 3.66 39.41 -25.52
C ALA A 545 2.44 38.45 -25.42
N LEU A 546 1.38 38.92 -24.76
CA LEU A 546 0.17 39.46 -25.43
C LEU A 546 -0.85 39.96 -24.39
N ARG A 547 -1.06 41.28 -24.37
CA ARG A 547 -2.12 42.01 -23.66
C ARG A 547 -3.48 41.71 -24.29
N TRP A 548 -4.51 41.50 -23.46
CA TRP A 548 -5.91 41.74 -23.84
C TRP A 548 -6.68 42.27 -22.62
N GLU A 549 -7.05 43.55 -22.66
CA GLU A 549 -8.01 44.21 -21.77
C GLU A 549 -9.43 43.81 -22.15
N ILE A 550 -10.28 43.54 -21.15
CA ILE A 550 -11.73 43.62 -21.30
C ILE A 550 -12.24 44.44 -20.12
N VAL A 551 -12.68 45.66 -20.43
CA VAL A 551 -13.46 46.55 -19.58
C VAL A 551 -14.93 46.16 -19.74
N PHE A 552 -15.65 45.88 -18.65
CA PHE A 552 -17.11 45.78 -18.67
C PHE A 552 -17.72 47.04 -18.07
N THR A 553 -18.38 47.84 -18.91
CA THR A 553 -19.36 48.85 -18.49
C THR A 553 -20.72 48.18 -18.36
N SER A 554 -21.40 48.42 -17.23
CA SER A 554 -22.74 47.92 -16.94
C SER A 554 -23.79 48.71 -17.71
N ASN A 555 -24.78 48.03 -18.31
CA ASN A 555 -26.11 48.63 -18.40
C ASN A 555 -27.24 47.60 -18.46
N SER A 556 -28.21 47.80 -17.57
CA SER A 556 -29.55 47.22 -17.51
C SER A 556 -30.44 47.79 -18.62
N ASP A 557 -31.30 46.98 -19.26
CA ASP A 557 -32.77 46.96 -19.04
C ASP A 557 -33.51 46.07 -20.07
N ARG A 558 -34.74 45.69 -19.70
CA ARG A 558 -35.69 44.73 -20.33
C ARG A 558 -36.28 45.19 -21.68
N SER A 559 -36.56 44.22 -22.57
CA SER A 559 -37.93 43.78 -22.98
C SER A 559 -38.09 43.34 -24.46
N SER A 560 -38.91 42.29 -24.62
CA SER A 560 -39.81 41.96 -25.76
C SER A 560 -39.36 41.03 -26.93
N ARG A 561 -40.16 39.94 -27.04
CA ARG A 561 -40.76 39.26 -28.22
C ARG A 561 -39.90 38.56 -29.31
N GLN A 562 -39.94 37.23 -29.20
CA GLN A 562 -40.30 36.19 -30.20
C GLN A 562 -39.47 35.94 -31.49
N PRO A 563 -39.52 34.70 -32.04
CA PRO A 563 -38.38 34.05 -32.67
C PRO A 563 -38.55 33.78 -34.17
N VAL A 564 -37.45 33.74 -34.95
CA VAL A 564 -37.44 33.15 -36.30
C VAL A 564 -36.14 32.40 -36.59
N SER A 565 -36.35 31.25 -37.22
CA SER A 565 -35.46 30.20 -37.70
C SER A 565 -34.49 30.54 -38.85
N ARG A 566 -33.60 29.55 -39.11
CA ARG A 566 -32.83 29.21 -40.34
C ARG A 566 -31.36 29.67 -40.34
N LYS A 567 -30.39 28.76 -40.27
CA LYS A 567 -29.90 27.73 -41.22
C LYS A 567 -28.83 28.26 -42.18
N ARG A 568 -27.70 27.53 -42.19
CA ARG A 568 -26.59 27.48 -43.17
C ARG A 568 -25.66 28.71 -43.10
N GLY A 569 -24.33 28.59 -43.10
CA GLY A 569 -23.45 27.48 -43.41
C GLY A 569 -22.37 27.95 -44.39
N TRP A 570 -21.11 27.57 -44.12
CA TRP A 570 -19.97 27.49 -45.05
C TRP A 570 -19.42 28.85 -45.54
N ALA A 571 -18.13 29.07 -45.79
CA ALA A 571 -16.87 28.38 -45.54
C ALA A 571 -15.72 29.40 -45.76
N LEU A 572 -14.52 29.09 -45.22
CA LEU A 572 -13.16 29.20 -45.81
C LEU A 572 -13.00 30.12 -47.05
N THR A 573 -11.99 31.00 -47.21
CA THR A 573 -10.53 30.83 -47.03
C THR A 573 -9.84 32.22 -47.33
N PRO A 574 -8.49 32.39 -47.36
CA PRO A 574 -7.80 33.58 -46.88
C PRO A 574 -7.04 34.35 -47.99
N CYS A 575 -6.42 35.49 -47.62
CA CYS A 575 -5.08 35.96 -48.03
C CYS A 575 -4.97 37.45 -47.73
N GLY A 576 -3.76 37.92 -47.40
CA GLY A 576 -3.46 39.35 -47.56
C GLY A 576 -2.47 39.93 -46.57
N THR A 577 -1.20 39.61 -46.79
CA THR A 577 -0.02 40.34 -46.32
C THR A 577 0.02 41.80 -46.80
N SER A 578 0.38 42.74 -45.92
CA SER A 578 1.14 43.99 -46.20
C SER A 578 1.25 44.77 -44.89
N SER A 579 2.40 44.76 -44.20
CA SER A 579 3.54 45.66 -44.37
C SER A 579 3.35 47.08 -43.78
N THR A 580 4.29 47.40 -42.88
CA THR A 580 4.99 48.68 -42.65
C THR A 580 4.31 49.84 -41.91
N LEU A 581 4.94 50.13 -40.75
CA LEU A 581 5.46 51.43 -40.30
C LEU A 581 4.49 52.58 -40.05
N SER A 582 4.25 52.87 -38.78
CA SER A 582 4.88 53.99 -38.04
C SER A 582 4.79 53.74 -36.54
#